data_AF-A0A8T3NGA9-F1
#
_entry.id   AF-A0A8T3NGA9-F1
#
_cell.length_a   1.000
_cell.length_b   1.000
_cell.length_c   1.000
_cell.angle_alpha   90.00
_cell.angle_beta   90.00
_cell.angle_gamma   90.00
#
_symmetry.space_group_name_H-M   'P 1'
#
loop_
_entity.id
_entity.type
_entity.pdbx_description
1 polymer ?
#
loop_
_entity_poly.entity_id
_entity_poly.type
_entity_poly.pdbx_seq_one_letter_code
_entity_poly.pdbx_strand_id
1 'polypeptide(L)'
;MATKATLSEDIDFYLRSIRVNVEALPRVEQRWSDPEVPAFVTPDDLLADRVSFRDEWRDLMDRLESRLHRPFLAGHMSDAQADAYRALLSLIDAMLPLMGRMRLKPPPPAVLADAATDSDARSSTVAN
;
A
#
# COMPACT_ATOMS: atom_id res chain seq x y z
N MET A 1 -25.51 -16.68 -4.26
CA MET A 1 -24.18 -17.25 -3.95
C MET A 1 -23.05 -16.69 -4.81
N ALA A 2 -23.28 -16.27 -6.08
CA ALA A 2 -22.24 -15.72 -6.96
C ALA A 2 -21.57 -14.42 -6.44
N THR A 3 -22.32 -13.52 -5.79
CA THR A 3 -21.82 -12.21 -5.32
C THR A 3 -20.75 -12.27 -4.25
N LYS A 4 -20.76 -13.30 -3.39
CA LYS A 4 -19.79 -13.44 -2.29
C LYS A 4 -18.45 -14.00 -2.78
N ALA A 5 -18.48 -14.88 -3.78
CA ALA A 5 -17.27 -15.41 -4.41
C ALA A 5 -16.52 -14.31 -5.17
N THR A 6 -17.24 -13.48 -5.95
CA THR A 6 -16.65 -12.35 -6.68
C THR A 6 -16.03 -11.31 -5.74
N LEU A 7 -16.67 -11.02 -4.60
CA LEU A 7 -16.10 -10.08 -3.62
C LEU A 7 -14.80 -10.62 -3.01
N SER A 8 -14.73 -11.92 -2.70
CA SER A 8 -13.52 -12.54 -2.15
C SER A 8 -12.36 -12.49 -3.13
N GLU A 9 -12.61 -12.82 -4.40
CA GLU A 9 -11.60 -12.76 -5.47
C GLU A 9 -11.11 -11.33 -5.71
N ASP A 10 -12.02 -10.36 -5.68
CA ASP A 10 -11.68 -8.93 -5.76
C ASP A 10 -10.76 -8.51 -4.61
N ILE A 11 -11.08 -8.91 -3.36
CA ILE A 11 -10.26 -8.60 -2.19
C ILE A 11 -8.85 -9.18 -2.35
N ASP A 12 -8.73 -10.45 -2.74
CA ASP A 12 -7.43 -11.10 -2.93
C ASP A 12 -6.61 -10.42 -4.04
N PHE A 13 -7.27 -10.01 -5.13
CA PHE A 13 -6.64 -9.27 -6.21
C PHE A 13 -6.06 -7.94 -5.72
N TYR A 14 -6.86 -7.14 -4.99
CA TYR A 14 -6.40 -5.84 -4.48
C TYR A 14 -5.32 -5.97 -3.41
N LEU A 15 -5.42 -6.97 -2.51
CA LEU A 15 -4.37 -7.25 -1.53
C LEU A 15 -3.03 -7.51 -2.21
N ARG A 16 -3.02 -8.38 -3.22
CA ARG A 16 -1.81 -8.71 -3.98
C ARG A 16 -1.29 -7.51 -4.77
N SER A 17 -2.17 -6.83 -5.49
CA SER A 17 -1.80 -5.69 -6.34
C SER A 17 -1.19 -4.55 -5.54
N ILE A 18 -1.83 -4.14 -4.43
CA ILE A 18 -1.33 -3.05 -3.60
C ILE A 18 -0.02 -3.46 -2.94
N ARG A 19 0.09 -4.68 -2.41
CA ARG A 19 1.33 -5.19 -1.82
C ARG A 19 2.51 -5.10 -2.78
N VAL A 20 2.37 -5.59 -4.01
CA VAL A 20 3.44 -5.55 -5.03
C VAL A 20 3.89 -4.12 -5.30
N ASN A 21 2.96 -3.16 -5.38
CA ASN A 21 3.30 -1.76 -5.61
C ASN A 21 4.04 -1.13 -4.41
N VAL A 22 3.62 -1.45 -3.19
CA VAL A 22 4.29 -0.95 -1.97
C VAL A 22 5.71 -1.53 -1.86
N GLU A 23 5.87 -2.84 -2.11
CA GLU A 23 7.17 -3.52 -2.10
C GLU A 23 8.12 -3.00 -3.20
N ALA A 24 7.59 -2.44 -4.28
CA ALA A 24 8.38 -1.86 -5.37
C ALA A 24 8.91 -0.45 -5.07
N LEU A 25 8.35 0.27 -4.08
CA LEU A 25 8.72 1.65 -3.77
C LEU A 25 10.23 1.89 -3.62
N PRO A 26 11.00 1.05 -2.89
CA PRO A 26 12.44 1.29 -2.74
C PRO A 26 13.18 1.26 -4.07
N ARG A 27 12.78 0.38 -4.99
CA ARG A 27 13.39 0.29 -6.32
C ARG A 27 13.05 1.49 -7.19
N VAL A 28 11.81 1.99 -7.08
CA VAL A 28 11.36 3.19 -7.79
C VAL A 28 12.14 4.42 -7.29
N GLU A 29 12.30 4.58 -5.98
CA GLU A 29 13.07 5.68 -5.41
C GLU A 29 14.54 5.63 -5.80
N GLN A 30 15.13 4.43 -5.77
CA GLN A 30 16.50 4.22 -6.24
C GLN A 30 16.65 4.65 -7.70
N ARG A 31 15.74 4.24 -8.58
CA ARG A 31 15.75 4.62 -10.00
C ARG A 31 15.69 6.13 -10.20
N TRP A 32 14.92 6.83 -9.37
CA TRP A 32 14.80 8.29 -9.45
C TRP A 32 15.99 9.05 -8.88
N SER A 33 16.78 8.39 -8.03
CA SER A 33 17.94 8.97 -7.34
C SER A 33 19.26 8.55 -7.99
N ASP A 34 19.21 7.63 -8.96
CA ASP A 34 20.38 7.12 -9.66
C ASP A 34 21.03 8.24 -10.50
N PRO A 35 22.29 8.60 -10.25
CA PRO A 35 23.01 9.57 -11.06
C PRO A 35 23.41 9.02 -12.44
N GLU A 36 23.39 7.69 -12.64
CA GLU A 36 23.76 7.02 -13.88
C GLU A 36 22.53 6.76 -14.78
N VAL A 37 21.61 7.72 -14.84
CA VAL A 37 20.46 7.64 -15.75
C VAL A 37 21.01 7.47 -17.19
N PRO A 38 20.61 6.43 -17.94
CA PRO A 38 21.13 6.19 -19.27
C PRO A 38 20.99 7.42 -20.16
N ALA A 39 21.99 7.69 -21.01
CA ALA A 39 22.08 8.92 -21.81
C ALA A 39 20.87 9.23 -22.73
N PHE A 40 19.96 8.26 -22.92
CA PHE A 40 18.72 8.41 -23.69
C PHE A 40 17.51 8.84 -22.85
N VAL A 41 17.63 8.91 -21.52
CA VAL A 41 16.56 9.39 -20.64
C VAL A 41 16.82 10.86 -20.33
N THR A 42 15.91 11.72 -20.74
CA THR A 42 16.01 13.14 -20.46
C THR A 42 15.48 13.46 -19.05
N PRO A 43 15.87 14.60 -18.46
CA PRO A 43 15.26 15.09 -17.23
C PRO A 43 13.72 15.22 -17.31
N ASP A 44 13.20 15.54 -18.50
CA ASP A 44 11.75 15.64 -18.75
C ASP A 44 11.06 14.27 -18.70
N ASP A 45 11.73 13.21 -19.19
CA ASP A 45 11.21 11.84 -19.10
C ASP A 45 11.11 11.36 -17.64
N LEU A 46 12.13 11.66 -16.82
CA LEU A 46 12.09 11.37 -15.38
C LEU A 46 11.00 12.16 -14.67
N LEU A 47 10.78 13.41 -15.05
CA LEU A 47 9.72 14.23 -14.49
C LEU A 47 8.34 13.66 -14.86
N ALA A 48 8.12 13.31 -16.12
CA ALA A 48 6.87 12.72 -16.59
C ALA A 48 6.58 11.37 -15.92
N ASP A 49 7.60 10.54 -15.73
CA ASP A 49 7.50 9.27 -15.00
C ASP A 49 7.12 9.48 -13.52
N ARG A 50 7.77 10.43 -12.84
CA ARG A 50 7.44 10.78 -11.45
C ARG A 50 6.01 11.28 -11.30
N VAL A 51 5.54 12.11 -12.23
CA VAL A 51 4.15 12.61 -12.24
C VAL A 51 3.17 11.46 -12.44
N SER A 52 3.39 10.63 -13.47
CA SER A 52 2.54 9.48 -13.78
C SER A 52 2.46 8.51 -12.59
N PHE A 53 3.61 8.17 -11.99
CA PHE A 53 3.66 7.30 -10.82
C PHE A 53 2.88 7.89 -9.63
N ARG A 54 2.96 9.21 -9.40
CA ARG A 54 2.22 9.87 -8.30
C ARG A 54 0.71 9.80 -8.50
N ASP A 55 0.24 9.94 -9.74
CA ASP A 55 -1.18 9.80 -10.05
C ASP A 55 -1.66 8.35 -9.89
N GLU A 56 -0.89 7.38 -10.39
CA GLU A 56 -1.18 5.96 -10.19
C GLU A 56 -1.19 5.58 -8.70
N TRP A 57 -0.25 6.14 -7.92
CA TRP A 57 -0.19 5.93 -6.49
C TRP A 57 -1.40 6.51 -5.76
N ARG A 58 -1.88 7.68 -6.16
CA ARG A 58 -3.11 8.27 -5.59
C ARG A 58 -4.29 7.32 -5.82
N ASP A 59 -4.46 6.84 -7.05
CA ASP A 59 -5.55 5.93 -7.40
C ASP A 59 -5.44 4.60 -6.63
N LEU A 60 -4.21 4.14 -6.39
CA LEU A 60 -3.94 2.95 -5.57
C LEU A 60 -4.37 3.15 -4.11
N MET A 61 -4.10 4.31 -3.51
CA MET A 61 -4.54 4.62 -2.14
C MET A 61 -6.06 4.74 -2.04
N ASP A 62 -6.71 5.27 -3.06
CA ASP A 62 -8.18 5.35 -3.10
C ASP A 62 -8.80 3.93 -3.24
N ARG A 63 -8.13 3.00 -3.92
CA ARG A 63 -8.50 1.58 -3.97
C ARG A 63 -8.25 0.86 -2.63
N LEU A 64 -7.14 1.14 -1.95
CA LEU A 64 -6.87 0.62 -0.60
C LEU A 64 -8.04 0.95 0.35
N GLU A 65 -8.52 2.19 0.33
CA GLU A 65 -9.65 2.60 1.16
C GLU A 65 -10.96 1.93 0.70
N SER A 66 -11.33 2.09 -0.56
CA SER A 66 -12.66 1.69 -1.05
C SER A 66 -12.84 0.18 -1.20
N ARG A 67 -11.77 -0.56 -1.55
CA ARG A 67 -11.81 -1.99 -1.90
C ARG A 67 -11.28 -2.91 -0.82
N LEU A 68 -10.47 -2.41 0.12
CA LEU A 68 -9.94 -3.23 1.22
C LEU A 68 -10.42 -2.74 2.59
N HIS A 69 -10.21 -1.46 2.91
CA HIS A 69 -10.54 -0.95 4.24
C HIS A 69 -12.05 -1.03 4.54
N ARG A 70 -12.91 -0.64 3.60
CA ARG A 70 -14.37 -0.75 3.80
C ARG A 70 -14.86 -2.19 4.00
N PRO A 71 -14.47 -3.19 3.17
CA PRO A 71 -14.81 -4.58 3.45
C PRO A 71 -14.23 -5.13 4.75
N PHE A 72 -13.03 -4.70 5.15
CA PHE A 72 -12.44 -5.06 6.43
C PHE A 72 -13.30 -4.60 7.60
N LEU A 73 -13.68 -3.32 7.65
CA LEU A 73 -14.55 -2.76 8.68
C LEU A 73 -15.94 -3.41 8.70
N ALA A 74 -16.45 -3.80 7.54
CA ALA A 74 -17.74 -4.48 7.43
C ALA A 74 -17.70 -5.96 7.82
N GLY A 75 -16.54 -6.53 8.17
CA GLY A 75 -16.40 -7.95 8.48
C GLY A 75 -16.65 -8.86 7.27
N HIS A 76 -16.41 -8.35 6.06
CA HIS A 76 -16.62 -9.11 4.81
C HIS A 76 -15.39 -9.89 4.36
N MET A 77 -14.28 -9.78 5.08
CA MET A 77 -13.06 -10.55 4.84
C MET A 77 -13.08 -11.87 5.62
N SER A 78 -12.51 -12.92 5.03
CA SER A 78 -12.09 -14.09 5.80
C SER A 78 -10.93 -13.74 6.74
N ASP A 79 -10.67 -14.58 7.76
CA ASP A 79 -9.56 -14.38 8.69
C ASP A 79 -8.21 -14.23 7.97
N ALA A 80 -7.96 -15.09 6.97
CA ALA A 80 -6.74 -15.03 6.17
C ALA A 80 -6.60 -13.71 5.38
N GLN A 81 -7.70 -13.17 4.85
CA GLN A 81 -7.72 -11.88 4.16
C GLN A 81 -7.53 -10.71 5.12
N ALA A 82 -8.13 -10.79 6.30
CA ALA A 82 -7.96 -9.80 7.35
C ALA A 82 -6.51 -9.74 7.83
N ASP A 83 -5.86 -10.90 8.03
CA ASP A 83 -4.45 -10.98 8.39
C ASP A 83 -3.54 -10.46 7.29
N ALA A 84 -3.81 -10.82 6.03
CA ALA A 84 -3.09 -10.27 4.88
C ALA A 84 -3.25 -8.75 4.75
N TYR A 85 -4.44 -8.23 5.04
CA TYR A 85 -4.71 -6.79 5.07
C TYR A 85 -3.93 -6.08 6.17
N ARG A 86 -3.93 -6.61 7.40
CA ARG A 86 -3.13 -6.07 8.52
C ARG A 86 -1.64 -6.06 8.18
N ALA A 87 -1.12 -7.16 7.61
CA ALA A 87 0.27 -7.23 7.17
C ALA A 87 0.60 -6.19 6.09
N LEU A 88 -0.33 -5.94 5.16
CA LEU A 88 -0.20 -4.88 4.17
C LEU A 88 -0.15 -3.49 4.83
N LEU A 89 -1.00 -3.23 5.85
CA LEU A 89 -0.98 -1.96 6.57
C LEU A 89 0.34 -1.74 7.32
N SER A 90 0.88 -2.76 7.99
CA SER A 90 2.19 -2.66 8.64
C SER A 90 3.32 -2.38 7.64
N LEU A 91 3.26 -2.99 6.44
CA LEU A 91 4.23 -2.71 5.38
C LEU A 91 4.13 -1.25 4.91
N ILE A 92 2.91 -0.75 4.71
CA ILE A 92 2.70 0.64 4.28
C ILE A 92 3.19 1.63 5.35
N ASP A 93 2.92 1.36 6.63
CA ASP A 93 3.40 2.18 7.75
C ASP A 93 4.93 2.27 7.75
N ALA A 94 5.61 1.14 7.58
CA ALA A 94 7.07 1.09 7.46
C ALA A 94 7.61 1.88 6.25
N MET A 95 6.81 2.03 5.18
CA MET A 95 7.18 2.76 3.97
C MET A 95 6.86 4.26 4.02
N LEU A 96 6.14 4.76 5.05
CA LEU A 96 5.75 6.17 5.14
C LEU A 96 6.93 7.16 4.99
N PRO A 97 8.12 6.94 5.60
CA PRO A 97 9.24 7.85 5.42
C PRO A 97 9.72 7.93 3.96
N LEU A 98 9.74 6.79 3.25
CA LEU A 98 10.12 6.70 1.84
C LEU A 98 9.08 7.42 0.97
N MET A 99 7.80 7.19 1.22
CA MET A 99 6.70 7.88 0.55
C MET A 99 6.79 9.41 0.72
N GLY A 100 7.19 9.87 1.90
CA GLY A 100 7.45 11.29 2.19
C GLY A 100 8.56 11.86 1.32
N ARG A 101 9.70 11.17 1.18
CA ARG A 101 10.80 11.58 0.28
C ARG A 101 10.36 11.66 -1.18
N MET A 102 9.55 10.68 -1.60
CA MET A 102 9.01 10.59 -2.95
C MET A 102 7.80 11.51 -3.22
N ARG A 103 7.34 12.27 -2.21
CA ARG A 103 6.15 13.14 -2.28
C ARG A 103 4.88 12.40 -2.73
N LEU A 104 4.74 11.15 -2.30
CA LEU A 104 3.55 10.33 -2.54
C LEU A 104 2.46 10.67 -1.53
N LYS A 105 1.19 10.55 -1.95
CA LYS A 105 0.04 10.68 -1.04
C LYS A 105 0.09 9.53 -0.02
N PRO A 106 0.08 9.81 1.29
CA PRO A 106 -0.05 8.76 2.30
C PRO A 106 -1.45 8.14 2.26
N PRO A 107 -1.64 6.94 2.82
CA PRO A 107 -2.98 6.40 3.02
C PRO A 107 -3.83 7.33 3.89
N PRO A 108 -5.17 7.24 3.80
CA PRO A 108 -6.05 8.00 4.69
C PRO A 108 -5.74 7.72 6.17
N PRO A 109 -5.81 8.72 7.07
CA PRO A 109 -5.49 8.53 8.49
C PRO A 109 -6.31 7.43 9.17
N ALA A 110 -7.58 7.24 8.77
CA ALA A 110 -8.43 6.17 9.28
C ALA A 110 -7.86 4.77 8.98
N VAL A 111 -7.23 4.60 7.81
CA VAL A 111 -6.59 3.34 7.40
C VAL A 111 -5.33 3.07 8.23
N LEU A 112 -4.57 4.13 8.56
CA LEU A 112 -3.36 4.01 9.37
C LEU A 112 -3.65 3.78 10.85
N ALA A 113 -4.75 4.30 11.38
CA ALA A 113 -5.15 4.09 12.76
C ALA A 113 -5.33 2.60 13.09
N ASP A 114 -5.94 1.83 12.18
CA ASP A 114 -6.13 0.38 12.34
C ASP A 114 -4.83 -0.42 12.20
N ALA A 115 -3.79 0.14 11.56
CA ALA A 115 -2.48 -0.47 11.50
C ALA A 115 -1.77 -0.45 12.86
N ALA A 116 -1.98 0.61 13.65
CA ALA A 116 -1.33 0.80 14.94
C ALA A 116 -1.92 -0.12 16.03
N THR A 117 -3.22 -0.42 15.96
CA THR A 117 -3.94 -1.19 16.98
C THR A 117 -3.46 -2.65 17.10
N ASP A 118 -2.94 -3.25 16.04
CA ASP A 118 -2.42 -4.63 16.05
C ASP A 118 -0.95 -4.73 16.52
N SER A 119 -0.20 -3.63 16.45
CA SER A 119 1.19 -3.56 16.93
C SER A 119 1.24 -3.52 18.46
N ASP A 120 0.33 -2.78 19.11
CA ASP A 120 0.23 -2.69 20.57
C ASP A 120 -0.27 -4.00 21.23
N ALA A 121 -1.11 -4.77 20.53
CA ALA A 121 -1.61 -6.05 21.02
C ALA A 121 -0.48 -7.10 21.13
N ARG A 122 0.51 -7.09 20.21
CA ARG A 122 1.65 -8.02 20.24
C ARG A 122 2.69 -7.67 21.29
N SER A 123 2.88 -6.39 21.61
CA SER A 123 3.77 -5.94 22.68
C SER A 123 3.27 -6.30 24.09
N SER A 124 1.98 -6.61 24.25
CA SER A 124 1.38 -6.92 25.54
C SER A 124 1.45 -8.40 25.95
N THR A 125 1.94 -9.30 25.10
CA THR A 125 1.96 -10.76 25.38
C THR A 125 3.32 -11.28 25.89
N VAL A 126 4.35 -10.42 26.03
CA VAL A 126 5.65 -10.80 26.61
C VAL A 126 5.77 -10.28 28.03
N ALA A 127 4.87 -10.70 28.91
CA ALA A 127 5.00 -10.54 30.35
C ALA A 127 4.12 -11.54 31.10
N ASN A 128 4.52 -12.82 31.08
CA ASN A 128 4.32 -13.71 32.23
C ASN A 128 5.24 -14.93 32.16
#